data_AF-A0A951UK32-F1
#
_entry.id   AF-A0A951UK32-F1
#
_cell.length_a   1.000
_cell.length_b   1.000
_cell.length_c   1.000
_cell.angle_alpha   90.00
_cell.angle_beta   90.00
_cell.angle_gamma   90.00
#
_symmetry.space_group_name_H-M   'P 1'
#
loop_
_entity.id
_entity.type
_entity.pdbx_description
1 polymer ?
#
loop_
_entity_poly.entity_id
_entity_poly.type
_entity_poly.pdbx_seq_one_letter_code
_entity_poly.pdbx_strand_id
1 'polypeptide(L)'
;MEPTVSIPPGWQYPRFGFGQRTERGQIIGLKYYAEDTYLAEEYGAGWRYILLPNKNTEDDETRIENDIKLLSVQELKTFLEAQISNHLRQVALLKHELKAAGLSIEINHSTAQTQPVSQKQEQFSVSLPNLHTFVDAAKFILNEIARHPDYLTLNYQPDLTIGDAETALSYLELELEPNQSPALDIADQK
;
A
#
# COMPACT_ATOMS: atom_id res chain seq x y z
N MET A 1 -10.76 7.33 -13.24
CA MET A 1 -10.46 6.49 -14.42
C MET A 1 -9.99 5.16 -13.88
N GLU A 2 -10.62 4.04 -14.23
CA GLU A 2 -10.08 2.73 -13.86
C GLU A 2 -8.87 2.42 -14.75
N PRO A 3 -7.73 2.00 -14.18
CA PRO A 3 -6.56 1.65 -14.98
C PRO A 3 -6.89 0.47 -15.89
N THR A 4 -6.91 0.71 -17.20
CA THR A 4 -7.18 -0.33 -18.20
C THR A 4 -5.84 -0.92 -18.64
N VAL A 5 -5.55 -2.15 -18.20
CA VAL A 5 -4.38 -2.89 -18.67
C VAL A 5 -4.67 -3.39 -20.09
N SER A 6 -3.92 -2.90 -21.07
CA SER A 6 -4.02 -3.38 -22.45
C SER A 6 -3.13 -4.60 -22.65
N ILE A 7 -3.71 -5.70 -23.11
CA ILE A 7 -2.98 -6.94 -23.39
C ILE A 7 -2.57 -6.96 -24.86
N PRO A 8 -1.30 -7.27 -25.19
CA PRO A 8 -0.83 -7.35 -26.57
C PRO A 8 -1.63 -8.34 -27.44
N PRO A 9 -1.76 -8.06 -28.75
CA PRO A 9 -2.43 -8.98 -29.67
C PRO A 9 -1.71 -10.33 -29.72
N GLY A 10 -2.48 -11.42 -29.68
CA GLY A 10 -1.97 -12.79 -29.68
C GLY A 10 -1.76 -13.39 -28.28
N TRP A 11 -1.79 -12.58 -27.23
CA TRP A 11 -1.72 -13.10 -25.86
C TRP A 11 -3.11 -13.55 -25.40
N GLN A 12 -3.15 -14.69 -24.73
CA GLN A 12 -4.38 -15.13 -24.06
C GLN A 12 -4.69 -14.19 -22.90
N TYR A 13 -5.95 -14.09 -22.50
CA TYR A 13 -6.31 -13.31 -21.32
C TYR A 13 -5.93 -14.08 -20.05
N PRO A 14 -5.26 -13.46 -19.05
CA PRO A 14 -4.91 -14.15 -17.81
C PRO A 14 -6.17 -14.48 -17.03
N ARG A 15 -6.31 -15.72 -16.56
CA ARG A 15 -7.46 -16.14 -15.76
C ARG A 15 -7.54 -15.46 -14.40
N PHE A 16 -6.39 -15.15 -13.79
CA PHE A 16 -6.33 -14.56 -12.45
C PHE A 16 -5.78 -13.14 -12.48
N GLY A 17 -6.21 -12.33 -11.52
CA GLY A 17 -5.82 -10.93 -11.39
C GLY A 17 -4.81 -10.70 -10.27
N PHE A 18 -4.16 -9.53 -10.33
CA PHE A 18 -3.27 -9.07 -9.25
C PHE A 18 -4.02 -8.97 -7.91
N GLY A 19 -3.35 -9.33 -6.83
CA GLY A 19 -3.87 -9.23 -5.47
C GLY A 19 -4.84 -10.33 -5.06
N GLN A 20 -5.26 -11.21 -5.98
CA GLN A 20 -6.12 -12.36 -5.65
C GLN A 20 -5.40 -13.33 -4.71
N ARG A 21 -6.15 -13.90 -3.76
CA ARG A 21 -5.66 -14.90 -2.80
C ARG A 21 -5.89 -16.31 -3.33
N THR A 22 -4.85 -17.11 -3.28
CA THR A 22 -4.82 -18.52 -3.67
C THR A 22 -4.52 -19.37 -2.43
N GLU A 23 -4.67 -20.68 -2.55
CA GLU A 23 -4.26 -21.62 -1.49
C GLU A 23 -2.78 -21.52 -1.13
N ARG A 24 -1.94 -20.98 -2.04
CA ARG A 24 -0.48 -20.92 -1.90
C ARG A 24 0.06 -19.53 -1.61
N GLY A 25 -0.77 -18.50 -1.63
CA GLY A 25 -0.31 -17.13 -1.42
C GLY A 25 -1.15 -16.07 -2.10
N GLN A 26 -0.66 -14.84 -2.14
CA GLN A 26 -1.27 -13.74 -2.89
C GLN A 26 -0.57 -13.59 -4.24
N ILE A 27 -1.33 -13.37 -5.32
CA ILE A 27 -0.74 -13.06 -6.63
C ILE A 27 -0.17 -11.65 -6.59
N ILE A 28 1.15 -11.53 -6.75
CA ILE A 28 1.91 -10.27 -6.72
C ILE A 28 2.57 -9.94 -8.06
N GLY A 29 2.34 -10.76 -9.10
CA GLY A 29 2.88 -10.48 -10.42
C GLY A 29 2.39 -11.46 -11.48
N LEU A 30 2.45 -11.00 -12.73
CA LEU A 30 2.12 -11.78 -13.91
C LEU A 30 3.24 -11.59 -14.95
N LYS A 31 3.68 -12.68 -15.57
CA LYS A 31 4.62 -12.69 -16.69
C LYS A 31 4.02 -13.54 -17.81
N TYR A 32 4.20 -13.14 -19.06
CA TYR A 32 3.79 -13.92 -20.21
C TYR A 32 5.03 -14.39 -20.98
N TYR A 33 5.11 -15.69 -21.25
CA TYR A 33 6.15 -16.27 -22.10
C TYR A 33 5.56 -16.52 -23.49
N ALA A 34 6.00 -15.73 -24.47
CA ALA A 34 5.57 -15.89 -25.86
C ALA A 34 6.25 -17.11 -26.50
N GLU A 35 5.54 -17.79 -27.40
CA GLU A 35 5.95 -19.08 -28.00
C GLU A 35 7.31 -19.04 -28.70
N ASP A 36 7.75 -17.87 -29.17
CA ASP A 36 8.98 -17.63 -29.91
C ASP A 36 10.17 -17.21 -29.01
N THR A 37 10.03 -17.32 -27.70
CA THR A 37 11.07 -16.94 -26.73
C THR A 37 11.78 -18.15 -26.13
N TYR A 38 13.07 -18.00 -25.84
CA TYR A 38 13.85 -19.01 -25.12
C TYR A 38 13.18 -19.48 -23.82
N LEU A 39 12.53 -18.56 -23.09
CA LEU A 39 11.79 -18.88 -21.87
C LEU A 39 10.60 -19.82 -22.12
N ALA A 40 9.93 -19.70 -23.27
CA ALA A 40 8.86 -20.62 -23.62
C ALA A 40 9.38 -21.98 -24.08
N GLU A 41 10.58 -22.05 -24.68
CA GLU A 41 11.22 -23.33 -24.98
C GLU A 41 11.58 -24.11 -23.70
N GLU A 42 12.09 -23.41 -22.68
CA GLU A 42 12.52 -24.04 -21.42
C GLU A 42 11.34 -24.35 -20.48
N TYR A 43 10.35 -23.46 -20.38
CA TYR A 43 9.28 -23.54 -19.39
C TYR A 43 7.88 -23.70 -19.97
N GLY A 44 7.72 -23.68 -21.29
CA GLY A 44 6.44 -23.64 -22.00
C GLY A 44 5.90 -22.21 -22.19
N ALA A 45 5.07 -22.01 -23.20
CA ALA A 45 4.41 -20.72 -23.44
C ALA A 45 3.28 -20.41 -22.44
N GLY A 46 2.85 -19.15 -22.40
CA GLY A 46 1.67 -18.68 -21.69
C GLY A 46 1.95 -17.93 -20.39
N TRP A 47 0.90 -17.74 -19.58
CA TRP A 47 0.96 -16.96 -18.35
C TRP A 47 1.70 -17.69 -17.22
N ARG A 48 2.47 -16.92 -16.48
CA ARG A 48 3.16 -17.28 -15.24
C ARG A 48 2.74 -16.30 -14.16
N TYR A 49 2.32 -16.82 -13.02
CA TYR A 49 1.85 -16.04 -11.88
C TYR A 49 2.88 -16.13 -10.77
N ILE A 50 3.21 -14.98 -10.22
CA ILE A 50 4.14 -14.86 -9.10
C ILE A 50 3.29 -14.77 -7.84
N LEU A 51 3.47 -15.73 -6.94
CA LEU A 51 2.75 -15.86 -5.70
C LEU A 51 3.67 -15.53 -4.54
N LEU A 52 3.15 -14.76 -3.59
CA LEU A 52 3.81 -14.49 -2.32
C LEU A 52 3.10 -15.31 -1.23
N PRO A 53 3.72 -16.37 -0.69
CA PRO A 53 3.08 -17.21 0.34
C PRO A 53 2.79 -16.42 1.62
N ASN A 54 3.74 -15.58 2.04
CA ASN A 54 3.61 -14.76 3.23
C ASN A 54 4.22 -13.37 2.97
N LYS A 55 3.60 -12.31 3.50
CA LYS A 55 4.13 -10.94 3.40
C LYS A 55 5.46 -10.75 4.14
N ASN A 56 5.83 -11.69 5.00
CA ASN A 56 7.05 -11.66 5.80
C ASN A 56 8.18 -12.50 5.19
N THR A 57 7.99 -13.06 4.00
CA THR A 57 9.03 -13.81 3.27
C THR A 57 9.43 -13.02 2.05
N GLU A 58 10.73 -12.99 1.74
CA GLU A 58 11.23 -12.41 0.50
C GLU A 58 11.04 -13.36 -0.70
N ASP A 59 10.90 -14.66 -0.43
CA ASP A 59 10.75 -15.68 -1.44
C ASP A 59 9.38 -15.60 -2.13
N ASP A 60 9.41 -15.54 -3.45
CA ASP A 60 8.25 -15.69 -4.32
C ASP A 60 8.23 -17.07 -5.01
N GLU A 61 7.05 -17.48 -5.45
CA GLU A 61 6.87 -18.70 -6.23
C GLU A 61 6.27 -18.36 -7.59
N THR A 62 6.91 -18.83 -8.67
CA THR A 62 6.34 -18.72 -10.02
C THR A 62 5.59 -20.00 -10.39
N ARG A 63 4.32 -19.87 -10.83
CA ARG A 63 3.45 -21.01 -11.20
C ARG A 63 2.73 -20.78 -12.52
N ILE A 64 2.36 -21.87 -13.16
CA ILE A 64 1.49 -21.86 -14.35
C ILE A 64 0.02 -21.76 -13.94
N GLU A 65 -0.82 -21.32 -14.88
CA GLU A 65 -2.25 -21.08 -14.61
C GLU A 65 -3.01 -22.29 -14.05
N ASN A 66 -2.68 -23.50 -14.52
CA ASN A 66 -3.38 -24.73 -14.10
C ASN A 66 -3.04 -25.18 -12.67
N ASP A 67 -1.93 -24.68 -12.11
CA ASP A 67 -1.48 -25.02 -10.76
C ASP A 67 -2.09 -24.11 -9.69
N ILE A 68 -2.82 -23.07 -10.10
CA ILE A 68 -3.37 -22.06 -9.22
C ILE A 68 -4.81 -22.40 -8.86
N LYS A 69 -5.06 -22.45 -7.56
CA LYS A 69 -6.39 -22.60 -6.98
C LYS A 69 -6.70 -21.42 -6.10
N LEU A 70 -7.80 -20.74 -6.41
CA LEU A 70 -8.34 -19.69 -5.55
C LEU A 70 -8.91 -20.32 -4.28
N LEU A 71 -8.81 -19.59 -3.17
CA LEU A 71 -9.50 -19.98 -1.95
C LEU A 71 -11.02 -20.01 -2.19
N SER A 72 -11.70 -20.99 -1.62
CA SER A 72 -13.17 -20.97 -1.58
C SER A 72 -13.65 -19.79 -0.75
N VAL A 73 -14.92 -19.39 -0.94
CA VAL A 73 -15.54 -18.29 -0.20
C VAL A 73 -15.44 -18.51 1.32
N GLN A 74 -15.59 -19.75 1.77
CA GLN A 74 -15.52 -20.10 3.19
C GLN A 74 -14.09 -19.97 3.73
N GLU A 75 -13.10 -20.47 3.00
CA GLU A 75 -11.69 -20.36 3.39
C GLU A 75 -11.23 -18.90 3.39
N LEU A 76 -11.64 -18.13 2.39
CA LEU A 76 -11.37 -16.69 2.34
C LEU A 76 -11.98 -15.96 3.54
N LYS A 77 -13.21 -16.29 3.91
CA LYS A 77 -13.85 -15.73 5.10
C LYS A 77 -13.10 -16.07 6.38
N THR A 78 -12.76 -17.34 6.58
CA THR A 78 -11.99 -17.79 7.76
C THR A 78 -10.61 -17.13 7.80
N PHE A 79 -9.95 -16.97 6.65
CA PHE A 79 -8.68 -16.25 6.54
C PHE A 79 -8.83 -14.78 6.96
N LEU A 80 -9.85 -14.07 6.46
CA LEU A 80 -10.11 -12.67 6.81
C LEU A 80 -10.40 -12.51 8.30
N GLU A 81 -11.22 -13.37 8.89
CA GLU A 81 -11.52 -13.37 10.32
C GLU A 81 -10.26 -13.57 11.17
N ALA A 82 -9.39 -14.51 10.78
CA ALA A 82 -8.11 -14.74 11.45
C ALA A 82 -7.18 -13.52 11.33
N GLN A 83 -7.11 -12.88 10.16
CA GLN A 83 -6.34 -11.66 9.95
C GLN A 83 -6.86 -10.52 10.83
N ILE A 84 -8.17 -10.27 10.86
CA ILE A 84 -8.77 -9.23 11.70
C ILE A 84 -8.42 -9.48 13.18
N SER A 85 -8.57 -10.71 13.66
CA SER A 85 -8.23 -11.08 15.04
C SER A 85 -6.76 -10.82 15.39
N ASN A 86 -5.84 -11.13 14.46
CA ASN A 86 -4.41 -10.87 14.64
C ASN A 86 -4.13 -9.36 14.72
N HIS A 87 -4.66 -8.55 13.81
CA HIS A 87 -4.47 -7.10 13.84
C HIS A 87 -5.09 -6.47 15.10
N LEU A 88 -6.25 -6.93 15.55
CA LEU A 88 -6.84 -6.47 16.82
C LEU A 88 -5.93 -6.78 18.01
N ARG A 89 -5.27 -7.95 18.02
CA ARG A 89 -4.29 -8.30 19.04
C ARG A 89 -3.06 -7.38 18.99
N GLN A 90 -2.53 -7.10 17.79
CA GLN A 90 -1.39 -6.18 17.61
C GLN A 90 -1.74 -4.77 18.10
N VAL A 91 -2.91 -4.26 17.73
CA VAL A 91 -3.39 -2.95 18.22
C VAL A 91 -3.49 -2.94 19.74
N ALA A 92 -3.99 -4.02 20.36
CA ALA A 92 -4.07 -4.11 21.82
C ALA A 92 -2.68 -4.09 22.49
N LEU A 93 -1.69 -4.79 21.91
CA LEU A 93 -0.31 -4.78 22.39
C LEU A 93 0.32 -3.39 22.28
N LEU A 94 0.22 -2.76 21.10
CA LEU A 94 0.74 -1.41 20.87
C LEU A 94 0.08 -0.38 21.80
N LYS A 95 -1.23 -0.49 22.05
CA LYS A 95 -1.92 0.36 23.03
C LYS A 95 -1.36 0.19 24.44
N HIS A 96 -1.04 -1.05 24.84
CA HIS A 96 -0.44 -1.32 26.14
C HIS A 96 0.98 -0.74 26.24
N GLU A 97 1.79 -0.89 25.19
CA GLU A 97 3.15 -0.33 25.12
C GLU A 97 3.15 1.20 25.17
N LEU A 98 2.25 1.85 24.42
CA LEU A 98 2.08 3.31 24.46
C LEU A 98 1.69 3.79 25.86
N LYS A 99 0.76 3.09 26.52
CA LYS A 99 0.36 3.40 27.91
C LYS A 99 1.53 3.24 28.88
N ALA A 100 2.38 2.23 28.69
CA ALA A 100 3.58 2.02 29.51
C ALA A 100 4.65 3.10 29.28
N ALA A 101 4.74 3.65 28.06
CA ALA A 101 5.63 4.76 27.70
C ALA A 101 5.11 6.15 28.12
N GLY A 102 3.94 6.24 28.77
CA GLY A 102 3.34 7.51 29.19
C GLY A 102 2.68 8.32 28.06
N LEU A 103 2.59 7.77 26.85
CA LEU A 103 1.83 8.36 25.74
C LEU A 103 0.41 7.77 25.72
N SER A 104 -0.56 8.53 26.23
CA SER A 104 -1.98 8.15 26.17
C SER A 104 -2.60 8.67 24.88
N ILE A 105 -2.78 7.81 23.88
CA ILE A 105 -3.73 8.09 22.79
C ILE A 105 -5.10 7.60 23.24
N GLU A 106 -5.96 8.52 23.69
CA GLU A 106 -7.37 8.22 23.93
C GLU A 106 -8.06 7.99 22.59
N ILE A 107 -8.09 6.73 22.14
CA ILE A 107 -9.04 6.33 21.11
C ILE A 107 -10.36 6.03 21.83
N ASN A 108 -11.27 7.01 21.81
CA ASN A 108 -12.61 6.87 22.34
C ASN A 108 -13.33 5.73 21.63
N HIS A 109 -13.41 4.58 22.29
CA HIS A 109 -14.38 3.55 21.98
C HIS A 109 -15.17 3.26 23.24
N SER A 110 -16.39 3.80 23.32
CA SER A 110 -17.37 3.32 24.29
C SER A 110 -17.67 1.85 23.99
N THR A 111 -17.15 0.97 24.84
CA THR A 111 -17.59 -0.43 24.95
C THR A 111 -19.04 -0.49 25.39
N ALA A 112 -19.90 -1.11 24.58
CA ALA A 112 -21.05 -1.87 25.07
C ALA A 112 -21.42 -2.98 24.08
N GLN A 113 -21.11 -4.21 24.49
CA GLN A 113 -21.92 -5.43 24.39
C GLN A 113 -22.45 -5.90 23.02
N THR A 114 -21.98 -7.11 22.67
CA THR A 114 -22.57 -8.15 21.82
C THR A 114 -24.10 -8.20 21.78
N GLN A 115 -24.69 -8.01 20.58
CA GLN A 115 -25.67 -8.90 19.91
C GLN A 115 -26.01 -8.39 18.48
N PRO A 116 -26.59 -9.23 17.59
CA PRO A 116 -26.25 -9.28 16.16
C PRO A 116 -27.17 -8.47 15.22
N VAL A 117 -26.59 -8.07 14.08
CA VAL A 117 -27.20 -7.84 12.74
C VAL A 117 -28.40 -6.89 12.66
N SER A 118 -28.18 -5.68 12.12
CA SER A 118 -28.81 -5.19 10.87
C SER A 118 -28.46 -3.72 10.53
N GLN A 119 -27.95 -3.54 9.32
CA GLN A 119 -28.11 -2.38 8.42
C GLN A 119 -28.01 -0.94 8.98
N LYS A 120 -26.87 -0.28 8.70
CA LYS A 120 -26.82 0.97 7.92
C LYS A 120 -25.37 1.30 7.61
N GLN A 121 -25.10 1.73 6.38
CA GLN A 121 -23.82 2.32 5.99
C GLN A 121 -23.59 3.57 6.85
N GLU A 122 -22.83 3.42 7.93
CA GLU A 122 -22.29 4.57 8.65
C GLU A 122 -21.00 4.97 7.96
N GLN A 123 -21.06 6.14 7.31
CA GLN A 123 -19.92 6.86 6.79
C GLN A 123 -18.85 6.96 7.88
N PHE A 124 -17.80 6.19 7.67
CA PHE A 124 -16.52 6.32 8.36
C PHE A 124 -15.94 7.70 8.07
N SER A 125 -16.25 8.70 8.89
CA SER A 125 -15.47 9.94 8.93
C SER A 125 -14.32 9.74 9.90
N VAL A 126 -13.30 9.00 9.45
CA VAL A 126 -11.97 9.23 9.98
C VAL A 126 -11.64 10.66 9.56
N SER A 127 -11.47 11.57 10.52
CA SER A 127 -10.83 12.84 10.24
C SER A 127 -9.42 12.51 9.79
N LEU A 128 -9.22 12.32 8.47
CA LEU A 128 -7.89 12.14 7.91
C LEU A 128 -7.04 13.31 8.39
N PRO A 129 -5.80 13.07 8.87
CA PRO A 129 -4.89 14.15 9.18
C PRO A 129 -4.84 15.09 7.98
N ASN A 130 -4.90 16.39 8.24
CA ASN A 130 -4.75 17.38 7.18
C ASN A 130 -3.43 17.08 6.45
N LEU A 131 -3.43 17.18 5.12
CA LEU A 131 -2.26 16.90 4.30
C LEU A 131 -1.05 17.76 4.73
N HIS A 132 -1.27 18.97 5.27
CA HIS A 132 -0.23 19.77 5.92
C HIS A 132 0.45 19.03 7.11
N THR A 133 -0.34 18.34 7.94
CA THR A 133 0.19 17.58 9.09
C THR A 133 1.07 16.41 8.64
N PHE A 134 0.77 15.80 7.49
CA PHE A 134 1.64 14.77 6.91
C PHE A 134 2.95 15.34 6.41
N VAL A 135 2.92 16.52 5.78
CA VAL A 135 4.13 17.20 5.33
C VAL A 135 5.01 17.61 6.52
N ASP A 136 4.42 18.16 7.58
CA ASP A 136 5.14 18.50 8.81
C ASP A 136 5.81 17.27 9.45
N ALA A 137 5.08 16.15 9.51
CA ALA A 137 5.61 14.89 10.02
C ALA A 137 6.75 14.35 9.14
N ALA A 138 6.63 14.45 7.81
CA ALA A 138 7.68 14.04 6.89
C ALA A 138 8.95 14.88 7.05
N LYS A 139 8.81 16.21 7.19
CA LYS A 139 9.93 17.12 7.49
C LYS A 139 10.64 16.76 8.80
N PHE A 140 9.86 16.47 9.84
CA PHE A 140 10.41 16.04 11.14
C PHE A 140 11.24 14.77 10.99
N ILE A 141 10.71 13.75 10.30
CA ILE A 141 11.40 12.47 10.08
C ILE A 141 12.69 12.68 9.27
N LEU A 142 12.66 13.47 8.19
CA LEU A 142 13.85 13.76 7.39
C LEU A 142 14.95 14.42 8.22
N ASN A 143 14.58 15.35 9.11
CA ASN A 143 15.55 15.99 10.01
C ASN A 143 16.13 15.01 11.04
N GLU A 144 15.35 14.05 11.55
CA GLU A 144 15.87 13.00 12.43
C GLU A 144 16.83 12.05 11.69
N ILE A 145 16.50 11.67 10.45
CA ILE A 145 17.37 10.84 9.60
C ILE A 145 18.68 11.59 9.31
N ALA A 146 18.62 12.87 8.93
CA ALA A 146 19.80 13.68 8.61
C ALA A 146 20.79 13.79 9.78
N ARG A 147 20.30 13.71 11.03
CA ARG A 147 21.11 13.76 12.25
C ARG A 147 21.54 12.37 12.75
N HIS A 148 21.02 11.29 12.18
CA HIS A 148 21.28 9.96 12.67
C HIS A 148 22.73 9.53 12.37
N PRO A 149 23.49 9.00 13.34
CA PRO A 149 24.88 8.60 13.13
C PRO A 149 25.04 7.55 12.03
N ASP A 150 24.08 6.64 11.90
CA ASP A 150 24.11 5.61 10.84
C ASP A 150 23.96 6.22 9.44
N TYR A 151 23.20 7.32 9.31
CA TYR A 151 23.07 8.03 8.03
C TYR A 151 24.37 8.77 7.67
N LEU A 152 25.03 9.37 8.67
CA LEU A 152 26.30 10.08 8.47
C LEU A 152 27.48 9.14 8.18
N THR A 153 27.37 7.86 8.55
CA THR A 153 28.42 6.85 8.39
C THR A 153 28.15 5.87 7.25
N LEU A 154 27.21 6.20 6.36
CA LEU A 154 26.92 5.39 5.18
C LEU A 154 28.18 5.22 4.31
N ASN A 155 28.61 3.98 4.13
CA ASN A 155 29.70 3.60 3.23
C ASN A 155 29.27 3.50 1.76
N TYR A 156 28.09 4.01 1.43
CA TYR A 156 27.58 4.12 0.07
C TYR A 156 26.77 5.41 -0.08
N GLN A 157 26.68 5.92 -1.30
CA GLN A 157 25.87 7.10 -1.60
C GLN A 157 24.50 6.64 -2.12
N PRO A 158 23.38 6.98 -1.45
CA PRO A 158 22.06 6.60 -1.92
C PRO A 158 21.68 7.39 -3.18
N ASP A 159 20.94 6.75 -4.08
CA ASP A 159 20.42 7.38 -5.31
C ASP A 159 19.42 8.51 -5.02
N LEU A 160 18.78 8.47 -3.85
CA LEU A 160 17.88 9.49 -3.34
C LEU A 160 18.47 10.04 -2.04
N THR A 161 18.76 11.33 -2.04
CA THR A 161 19.34 12.04 -0.90
C THR A 161 18.26 12.70 -0.04
N ILE A 162 18.63 13.13 1.17
CA ILE A 162 17.74 13.96 2.01
C ILE A 162 17.35 15.25 1.27
N GLY A 163 18.28 15.84 0.51
CA GLY A 163 17.99 17.03 -0.30
C GLY A 163 16.95 16.80 -1.40
N ASP A 164 16.95 15.61 -2.01
CA ASP A 164 15.91 15.24 -3.00
C ASP A 164 14.54 15.11 -2.33
N ALA A 165 14.49 14.53 -1.12
CA ALA A 165 13.27 14.41 -0.33
C ALA A 165 12.75 15.78 0.15
N GLU A 166 13.63 16.67 0.61
CA GLU A 166 13.27 18.04 0.99
C GLU A 166 12.74 18.84 -0.21
N THR A 167 13.33 18.65 -1.40
CA THR A 167 12.87 19.27 -2.64
C THR A 167 11.47 18.77 -3.02
N ALA A 168 11.22 17.47 -2.91
CA ALA A 168 9.90 16.89 -3.15
C ALA A 168 8.84 17.39 -2.17
N LEU A 169 9.17 17.53 -0.89
CA LEU A 169 8.26 18.12 0.11
C LEU A 169 7.97 19.59 -0.19
N SER A 170 8.96 20.35 -0.68
CA SER A 170 8.76 21.76 -1.04
C SER A 170 7.78 21.93 -2.21
N TYR A 171 7.80 21.03 -3.20
CA TYR A 171 6.80 21.00 -4.27
C TYR A 171 5.40 20.66 -3.75
N LEU A 172 5.31 19.66 -2.86
CA LEU A 172 4.03 19.31 -2.24
C LEU A 172 3.46 20.46 -1.42
N GLU A 173 4.28 21.20 -0.68
CA GLU A 173 3.83 22.39 0.05
C GLU A 173 3.33 23.48 -0.89
N LEU A 174 4.07 23.76 -1.96
CA LEU A 174 3.66 24.76 -2.95
C LEU A 174 2.28 24.44 -3.56
N GLU A 175 1.99 23.17 -3.79
CA GLU A 175 0.68 22.72 -4.30
C GLU A 175 -0.43 22.77 -3.23
N LEU A 176 -0.07 22.75 -1.95
CA LEU A 176 -1.00 22.80 -0.82
C LEU A 176 -1.30 24.23 -0.36
N GLU A 177 -0.39 25.16 -0.60
CA GLU A 177 -0.67 26.57 -0.42
C GLU A 177 -1.88 26.95 -1.29
N PRO A 178 -2.92 27.60 -0.73
CA PRO A 178 -4.07 28.00 -1.51
C PRO A 178 -3.57 28.95 -2.59
N ASN A 179 -3.76 28.58 -3.87
CA ASN A 179 -3.51 29.45 -5.01
C ASN A 179 -4.12 30.84 -4.73
N GLN A 180 -3.31 31.78 -4.21
CA GLN A 180 -3.60 33.19 -4.30
C GLN A 180 -3.46 33.51 -5.77
N SER A 181 -4.55 33.28 -6.51
CA SER A 181 -4.75 33.89 -7.81
C SER A 181 -4.53 35.38 -7.59
N PRO A 182 -3.54 36.03 -8.23
CA PRO A 182 -3.60 37.47 -8.33
C PRO A 182 -4.87 37.75 -9.13
N ALA A 183 -5.84 38.38 -8.48
CA ALA A 183 -6.90 39.06 -9.18
C ALA A 183 -6.22 40.09 -10.09
N LEU A 184 -6.01 39.71 -11.36
CA LEU A 184 -5.72 40.65 -12.42
C LEU A 184 -6.99 41.47 -12.59
N ASP A 185 -7.01 42.57 -11.86
CA ASP A 185 -7.90 43.70 -12.02
C ASP A 185 -7.75 44.20 -13.47
N ILE A 186 -8.58 43.69 -14.38
CA ILE A 186 -8.80 44.33 -15.68
C ILE A 186 -9.81 45.45 -15.41
N ALA A 187 -9.29 46.54 -14.84
CA ALA A 187 -9.93 47.84 -14.87
C ALA A 187 -9.01 48.77 -15.68
N ASP A 188 -9.63 49.45 -16.65
CA ASP A 188 -9.09 50.52 -17.48
C ASP A 188 -7.93 50.18 -18.43
N GLN A 189 -8.26 49.98 -19.72
CA GLN A 189 -7.73 50.82 -20.81
C GLN A 189 -8.77 50.99 -21.92
N LYS A 190 -9.46 52.13 -21.81
CA LYS A 190 -9.93 53.10 -22.83
C LYS A 190 -9.80 52.76 -24.33
#